data_AF-A0A9N9R2G5-F1
#
_entry.id   AF-A0A9N9R2G5-F1
#
_cell.length_a   1.000
_cell.length_b   1.000
_cell.length_c   1.000
_cell.angle_alpha   90.00
_cell.angle_beta   90.00
_cell.angle_gamma   90.00
#
_symmetry.space_group_name_H-M   'P 1'
#
loop_
_entity.id
_entity.type
_entity.pdbx_description
1 polymer ?
#
loop_
_entity_poly.entity_id
_entity_poly.type
_entity_poly.pdbx_seq_one_letter_code
_entity_poly.pdbx_strand_id
1 'polypeptide(L)'
;MGEQVEEQLNDVDMDNSELTFDNLTILKEFSNIANLVKNEDFLETVPKAKLRRVKWVPMFNCLKQGILDEMVQELSAMWQYENMHEKIESLEKQKEKFNEIDSEKVLWRPQLGDVKAQLKASDISNLQKQKVLLESLAKEYDSRVNRLKKTITAKRGYLRALQLDIQNYQKKNEDLITKIHEKLENHHNLTKIILPIKQEVDEINWVDKDLNIKD
;
A
#
# COMPACT_ATOMS: atom_id res chain seq x y z
N MET A 1 16.15 50.41 -30.23
CA MET A 1 14.90 50.98 -29.67
C MET A 1 14.77 50.40 -28.29
N GLY A 2 14.91 51.26 -27.29
CA GLY A 2 14.74 50.87 -25.90
C GLY A 2 13.26 50.84 -25.54
N GLU A 3 12.89 49.84 -24.76
CA GLU A 3 11.72 49.88 -23.90
C GLU A 3 12.21 49.53 -22.50
N GLN A 4 12.15 50.56 -21.65
CA GLN A 4 12.25 50.49 -20.21
C GLN A 4 10.89 50.09 -19.63
N VAL A 5 10.92 49.73 -18.34
CA VAL A 5 9.81 49.68 -17.37
C VAL A 5 8.97 48.39 -17.51
N GLU A 6 8.82 47.51 -16.51
CA GLU A 6 8.57 47.76 -15.09
C GLU A 6 9.40 46.85 -14.16
N GLU A 7 10.17 47.49 -13.28
CA GLU A 7 10.61 46.92 -12.02
C GLU A 7 9.38 46.70 -11.13
N GLN A 8 8.89 45.46 -11.06
CA GLN A 8 8.11 45.04 -9.91
C GLN A 8 9.05 44.99 -8.70
N LEU A 9 9.11 46.12 -8.00
CA LEU A 9 9.42 46.18 -6.57
C LEU A 9 8.45 45.24 -5.86
N ASN A 10 8.85 43.97 -5.76
CA ASN A 10 8.30 43.09 -4.74
C ASN A 10 8.76 43.69 -3.41
N ASP A 11 7.85 44.46 -2.82
CA ASP A 11 7.79 44.74 -1.41
C ASP A 11 7.94 43.41 -0.69
N VAL A 12 9.17 43.11 -0.27
CA VAL A 12 9.41 42.05 0.69
C VAL A 12 8.84 42.61 1.97
N ASP A 13 7.56 42.31 2.21
CA ASP A 13 6.98 42.31 3.54
C ASP A 13 7.94 41.48 4.41
N MET A 14 8.85 42.20 5.06
CA MET A 14 9.67 41.72 6.17
C MET A 14 8.70 41.50 7.32
N ASP A 15 7.95 40.42 7.22
CA ASP A 15 7.28 39.81 8.34
C ASP A 15 8.41 39.36 9.28
N ASN A 16 8.79 40.27 10.18
CA ASN A 16 9.61 40.01 11.36
C ASN A 16 8.81 39.10 12.29
N SER A 17 8.53 37.87 11.83
CA SER A 17 8.33 36.78 12.76
C SER A 17 9.69 36.60 13.42
N GLU A 18 9.79 37.15 14.63
CA GLU A 18 10.97 37.22 15.47
C GLU A 18 11.28 35.80 15.97
N LEU A 19 11.70 34.93 15.04
CA LEU A 19 12.34 33.66 15.34
C LEU A 19 13.73 34.04 15.83
N THR A 20 13.81 34.30 17.13
CA THR A 20 15.03 34.71 17.80
C THR A 20 16.08 33.63 17.67
N PHE A 21 17.30 34.04 17.36
CA PHE A 21 18.45 33.16 17.39
C PHE A 21 18.74 32.75 18.83
N ASP A 22 18.22 31.60 19.25
CA ASP A 22 18.28 31.14 20.65
C ASP A 22 19.55 30.32 20.97
N ASN A 23 20.64 30.49 20.23
CA ASN A 23 21.90 29.83 20.57
C ASN A 23 22.66 30.63 21.63
N LEU A 24 22.33 30.35 22.88
CA LEU A 24 22.91 30.98 24.07
C LEU A 24 24.45 30.88 24.12
N THR A 25 25.05 29.86 23.53
CA THR A 25 26.52 29.73 23.48
C THR A 25 27.13 30.81 22.58
N ILE A 26 26.57 31.02 21.39
CA ILE A 26 27.09 32.02 20.45
C ILE A 26 26.81 33.44 20.96
N LEU A 27 25.62 33.69 21.51
CA LEU A 27 25.30 34.98 22.13
C LEU A 27 26.25 35.33 23.29
N LYS A 28 26.63 34.33 24.10
CA LYS A 28 27.62 34.51 25.16
C LYS A 28 28.99 34.89 24.60
N GLU A 29 29.44 34.25 23.51
CA GLU A 29 30.71 34.60 22.89
C GLU A 29 30.70 36.00 22.26
N PHE A 30 29.59 36.44 21.66
CA PHE A 30 29.46 37.83 21.20
C PHE A 30 29.56 38.82 22.36
N SER A 31 28.92 38.53 23.50
CA SER A 31 29.06 39.33 24.71
C SER A 31 30.50 39.33 25.23
N ASN A 32 31.20 38.19 25.20
CA ASN A 32 32.62 38.11 25.56
C ASN A 32 33.48 38.99 24.66
N ILE A 33 33.27 38.94 23.34
CA ILE A 33 33.99 39.78 22.37
C ILE A 33 33.76 41.26 22.65
N ALA A 34 32.51 41.67 22.86
CA ALA A 34 32.20 43.04 23.22
C ALA A 34 32.89 43.45 24.53
N ASN A 35 32.96 42.55 25.51
CA ASN A 35 33.58 42.81 26.81
C ASN A 35 35.11 42.79 26.82
N LEU A 36 35.76 42.22 25.80
CA LEU A 36 37.22 42.25 25.66
C LEU A 36 37.76 43.68 25.47
N VAL A 37 36.99 44.57 24.83
CA VAL A 37 37.40 45.95 24.63
C VAL A 37 37.01 46.78 25.86
N LYS A 38 37.99 47.07 26.72
CA LYS A 38 37.77 47.82 27.96
C LYS A 38 37.66 49.32 27.69
N ASN A 39 36.93 49.99 28.58
CA ASN A 39 36.77 51.45 28.52
C ASN A 39 38.10 52.17 28.72
N GLU A 40 39.01 51.60 29.52
CA GLU A 40 40.35 52.12 29.78
C GLU A 40 41.18 52.17 28.50
N ASP A 41 41.29 51.04 27.80
CA ASP A 41 42.00 50.91 26.53
C ASP A 41 41.46 51.88 25.48
N PHE A 42 40.13 52.03 25.41
CA PHE A 42 39.49 53.00 24.51
C PHE A 42 39.88 54.44 24.85
N LEU A 43 39.84 54.84 26.14
CA LEU A 43 40.13 56.21 26.56
C LEU A 43 41.61 56.60 26.34
N GLU A 44 42.53 55.64 26.34
CA GLU A 44 43.94 55.88 25.99
C GLU A 44 44.12 56.31 24.53
N THR A 45 43.22 55.88 23.63
CA THR A 45 43.24 56.27 22.21
C THR A 45 42.61 57.64 21.95
N VAL A 46 41.83 58.17 22.88
CA VAL A 46 41.14 59.46 22.72
C VAL A 46 42.10 60.62 22.99
N PRO A 47 42.18 61.63 22.11
CA PRO A 47 43.06 62.79 22.32
C PRO A 47 42.78 63.49 23.66
N LYS A 48 43.83 63.66 24.50
CA LYS A 48 43.75 64.26 25.84
C LYS A 48 43.07 65.62 25.89
N ALA A 49 43.19 66.42 24.82
CA ALA A 49 42.53 67.72 24.68
C ALA A 49 40.99 67.66 24.60
N LYS A 50 40.42 66.51 24.22
CA LYS A 50 38.96 66.32 24.01
C LYS A 50 38.28 65.52 25.13
N LEU A 51 39.04 64.97 26.08
CA LEU A 51 38.51 64.11 27.15
C LEU A 51 37.47 64.80 28.05
N ARG A 52 37.57 66.12 28.26
CA ARG A 52 36.64 66.88 29.12
C ARG A 52 35.37 67.37 28.42
N ARG A 53 35.32 67.35 27.08
CA ARG A 53 34.23 67.98 26.30
C ARG A 53 33.12 67.01 25.93
N VAL A 54 33.38 65.70 25.94
CA VAL A 54 32.44 64.67 25.48
C VAL A 54 32.37 63.56 26.52
N LYS A 55 31.18 63.02 26.73
CA LYS A 55 30.96 61.82 27.55
C LYS A 55 31.36 60.57 26.75
N TRP A 56 32.66 60.37 26.61
CA TRP A 56 33.25 59.30 25.77
C TRP A 56 32.85 57.89 26.20
N VAL A 57 32.81 57.60 27.51
CA VAL A 57 32.46 56.26 28.01
C VAL A 57 31.01 55.87 27.67
N PRO A 58 29.98 56.71 27.94
CA PRO A 58 28.63 56.42 27.46
C PRO A 58 28.52 56.23 25.94
N MET A 59 29.19 57.09 25.16
CA MET A 59 29.18 56.98 23.70
C MET A 59 29.82 55.67 23.21
N PHE A 60 30.93 55.28 23.83
CA PHE A 60 31.61 54.03 23.55
C PHE A 60 30.76 52.81 23.94
N ASN A 61 30.08 52.84 25.09
CA ASN A 61 29.14 51.80 25.48
C ASN A 61 27.97 51.68 24.50
N CYS A 62 27.43 52.80 24.00
CA CYS A 62 26.40 52.78 22.95
C CYS A 62 26.93 52.17 21.66
N LEU A 63 28.16 52.50 21.24
CA LEU A 63 28.79 51.90 20.06
C LEU A 63 28.99 50.39 20.24
N LYS A 64 29.48 49.96 21.40
CA LYS A 64 29.66 48.55 21.74
C LYS A 64 28.34 47.79 21.68
N GLN A 65 27.28 48.38 22.23
CA GLN A 65 25.95 47.78 22.18
C GLN A 65 25.41 47.73 20.75
N GLY A 66 25.56 48.80 19.97
CA GLY A 66 25.13 48.83 18.57
C GLY A 66 25.83 47.78 17.71
N ILE A 67 27.15 47.61 17.86
CA ILE A 67 27.90 46.55 17.17
C ILE A 67 27.41 45.15 17.61
N LEU A 68 27.16 44.96 18.91
CA LEU A 68 26.63 43.69 19.42
C LEU A 68 25.25 43.39 18.83
N ASP A 69 24.36 44.37 18.79
CA ASP A 69 23.01 44.25 18.25
C ASP A 69 23.06 43.91 16.74
N GLU A 70 23.93 44.59 15.97
CA GLU A 70 24.16 44.29 14.55
C GLU A 70 24.68 42.86 14.35
N MET A 71 25.63 42.40 15.17
CA MET A 71 26.14 41.02 15.10
C MET A 71 25.04 39.98 15.37
N VAL A 72 24.17 40.26 16.34
CA VAL A 72 23.03 39.37 16.65
C VAL A 72 22.01 39.39 15.52
N GLN A 73 21.70 40.55 14.95
CA GLN A 73 20.76 40.69 13.84
C GLN A 73 21.26 39.96 12.59
N GLU A 74 22.51 40.18 12.19
CA GLU A 74 23.12 39.55 11.01
C GLU A 74 23.12 38.03 11.13
N LEU A 75 23.47 37.51 12.32
CA LEU A 75 23.46 36.08 12.56
C LEU A 75 22.03 35.50 12.59
N SER A 76 21.07 36.24 13.13
CA SER A 76 19.66 35.84 13.12
C SER A 76 19.14 35.77 11.69
N ALA A 77 19.49 36.73 10.83
CA ALA A 77 19.14 36.72 9.41
C ALA A 77 19.78 35.53 8.69
N MET A 78 21.07 35.25 8.91
CA MET A 78 21.73 34.06 8.36
C MET A 78 21.08 32.76 8.85
N TRP A 79 20.69 32.69 10.13
CA TRP A 79 20.06 31.52 10.73
C TRP A 79 18.70 31.20 10.09
N GLN A 80 17.90 32.23 9.85
CA GLN A 80 16.62 32.11 9.15
C GLN A 80 16.82 31.77 7.67
N TYR A 81 17.72 32.48 6.98
CA TYR A 81 18.02 32.23 5.56
C TYR A 81 18.45 30.79 5.29
N GLU A 82 19.28 30.22 6.17
CA GLU A 82 19.75 28.85 6.06
C GLU A 82 18.76 27.80 6.59
N ASN A 83 17.56 28.20 7.06
CA ASN A 83 16.57 27.32 7.68
C ASN A 83 17.17 26.44 8.78
N MET A 84 18.03 27.04 9.62
CA MET A 84 18.83 26.28 10.59
C MET A 84 17.97 25.56 11.63
N HIS A 85 16.79 26.11 11.97
CA HIS A 85 15.84 25.46 12.88
C HIS A 85 15.39 24.08 12.36
N GLU A 86 14.95 24.01 11.10
CA GLU A 86 14.51 22.76 10.47
C GLU A 86 15.66 21.74 10.33
N LYS A 87 16.86 22.23 10.00
CA LYS A 87 18.07 21.39 9.90
C LYS A 87 18.41 20.76 11.25
N ILE A 88 18.35 21.53 12.34
CA ILE A 88 18.63 21.03 13.70
C ILE A 88 17.53 20.07 14.15
N GLU A 89 16.27 20.40 13.96
CA GLU A 89 15.15 19.50 14.31
C GLU A 89 15.25 18.18 13.54
N SER A 90 15.61 18.23 12.25
CA SER A 90 15.86 17.04 11.43
C SER A 90 17.02 16.20 11.97
N LEU A 91 18.10 16.82 12.44
CA LEU A 91 19.23 16.14 13.06
C LEU A 91 18.86 15.49 14.40
N GLU A 92 18.04 16.16 15.21
CA GLU A 92 17.55 15.61 16.48
C GLU A 92 16.65 14.39 16.25
N LYS A 93 15.68 14.48 15.32
CA LYS A 93 14.84 13.34 14.92
C LYS A 93 15.68 12.17 14.41
N GLN A 94 16.74 12.43 13.65
CA GLN A 94 17.66 11.39 13.22
C GLN A 94 18.43 10.79 14.40
N LYS A 95 18.96 11.62 15.31
CA LYS A 95 19.66 11.16 16.52
C LYS A 95 18.76 10.25 17.36
N GLU A 96 17.52 10.63 17.60
CA GLU A 96 16.55 9.79 18.33
C GLU A 96 16.31 8.46 17.63
N LYS A 97 16.07 8.49 16.32
CA LYS A 97 15.84 7.27 15.51
C LYS A 97 17.02 6.30 15.55
N PHE A 98 18.24 6.82 15.71
CA PHE A 98 19.47 6.03 15.69
C PHE A 98 20.09 5.81 17.07
N ASN A 99 19.53 6.37 18.14
CA ASN A 99 19.99 6.17 19.53
C ASN A 99 19.87 4.71 20.00
N GLU A 100 18.96 3.93 19.41
CA GLU A 100 18.78 2.51 19.72
C GLU A 100 19.74 1.59 18.95
N ILE A 101 20.51 2.13 18.00
CA ILE A 101 21.51 1.32 17.31
C ILE A 101 22.74 1.19 18.19
N ASP A 102 23.03 -0.06 18.55
CA ASP A 102 24.21 -0.53 19.28
C ASP A 102 25.45 0.36 19.04
N SER A 103 25.94 0.97 20.11
CA SER A 103 26.99 2.01 20.09
C SER A 103 28.34 1.49 19.58
N GLU A 104 28.51 0.17 19.50
CA GLU A 104 29.70 -0.47 18.93
C GLU A 104 29.61 -0.63 17.39
N LYS A 105 28.43 -0.44 16.80
CA LYS A 105 28.23 -0.65 15.37
C LYS A 105 28.58 0.60 14.57
N VAL A 106 29.74 0.56 13.90
CA VAL A 106 30.12 1.60 12.94
C VAL A 106 29.10 1.65 11.80
N LEU A 107 28.30 2.72 11.79
CA LEU A 107 27.35 2.98 10.71
C LEU A 107 28.11 3.32 9.42
N TRP A 108 27.64 2.79 8.30
CA TRP A 108 28.19 3.12 6.99
C TRP A 108 28.10 4.63 6.73
N ARG A 109 29.16 5.18 6.13
CA ARG A 109 29.24 6.58 5.69
C ARG A 109 29.59 6.59 4.21
N PRO A 110 28.95 7.44 3.39
CA PRO A 110 29.34 7.62 2.00
C PRO A 110 30.83 7.98 1.92
N GLN A 111 31.60 7.18 1.18
CA GLN A 111 32.98 7.51 0.88
C GLN A 111 33.01 8.53 -0.26
N LEU A 112 33.83 9.57 -0.12
CA LEU A 112 34.04 10.58 -1.16
C LEU A 112 34.53 9.89 -2.45
N GLY A 113 33.83 10.14 -3.56
CA GLY A 113 34.17 9.61 -4.88
C GLY A 113 33.56 8.26 -5.27
N ASP A 114 32.95 7.51 -4.34
CA ASP A 114 32.27 6.25 -4.67
C ASP A 114 30.75 6.43 -4.88
N VAL A 115 30.42 7.21 -5.92
CA VAL A 115 29.02 7.44 -6.35
C VAL A 115 28.33 6.13 -6.70
N LYS A 116 29.08 5.14 -7.21
CA LYS A 116 28.54 3.82 -7.57
C LYS A 116 28.07 3.05 -6.34
N ALA A 117 28.83 3.05 -5.25
CA ALA A 117 28.38 2.41 -4.01
C ALA A 117 27.16 3.13 -3.39
N GLN A 118 27.11 4.47 -3.48
CA GLN A 118 25.97 5.25 -3.00
C GLN A 118 24.69 4.95 -3.78
N LEU A 119 24.77 4.90 -5.12
CA LEU A 119 23.64 4.52 -5.98
C LEU A 119 23.17 3.09 -5.68
N LYS A 120 24.11 2.14 -5.55
CA LYS A 120 23.77 0.76 -5.17
C LYS A 120 23.06 0.67 -3.83
N ALA A 121 23.49 1.44 -2.82
CA ALA A 121 22.83 1.45 -1.52
C ALA A 121 21.39 1.97 -1.60
N SER A 122 21.16 3.02 -2.41
CA SER A 122 19.81 3.53 -2.70
C SER A 122 18.95 2.49 -3.42
N ASP A 123 19.51 1.85 -4.46
CA ASP A 123 18.81 0.85 -5.27
C ASP A 123 18.39 -0.38 -4.47
N ILE A 124 19.19 -0.81 -3.48
CA ILE A 124 18.85 -1.96 -2.62
C ILE A 124 17.52 -1.74 -1.89
N SER A 125 17.27 -0.55 -1.37
CA SER A 125 16.00 -0.23 -0.68
C SER A 125 14.81 -0.32 -1.63
N ASN A 126 14.98 0.21 -2.86
CA ASN A 126 13.94 0.14 -3.89
C ASN A 126 13.69 -1.30 -4.35
N LEU A 127 14.75 -2.07 -4.59
CA LEU A 127 14.67 -3.48 -4.96
C LEU A 127 14.01 -4.33 -3.87
N GLN A 128 14.28 -4.04 -2.59
CA GLN A 128 13.62 -4.71 -1.46
C GLN A 128 12.11 -4.43 -1.47
N LYS A 129 11.69 -3.18 -1.67
CA LYS A 129 10.26 -2.82 -1.77
C LYS A 129 9.59 -3.53 -2.95
N GLN A 130 10.26 -3.53 -4.12
CA GLN A 130 9.75 -4.22 -5.31
C GLN A 130 9.64 -5.73 -5.09
N LYS A 131 10.63 -6.35 -4.45
CA LYS A 131 10.60 -7.78 -4.11
C LYS A 131 9.39 -8.11 -3.23
N VAL A 132 9.16 -7.35 -2.16
CA VAL A 132 8.02 -7.58 -1.25
C VAL A 132 6.69 -7.48 -1.99
N LEU A 133 6.55 -6.51 -2.89
CA LEU A 133 5.35 -6.36 -3.72
C LEU A 133 5.15 -7.53 -4.69
N LEU A 134 6.20 -7.99 -5.35
CA LEU A 134 6.10 -9.12 -6.27
C LEU A 134 5.77 -10.41 -5.54
N GLU A 135 6.34 -10.62 -4.35
CA GLU A 135 6.01 -11.78 -3.50
C GLU A 135 4.56 -11.75 -3.02
N SER A 136 4.00 -10.59 -2.68
CA SER A 136 2.60 -10.48 -2.27
C SER A 136 1.65 -10.76 -3.43
N LEU A 137 1.94 -10.22 -4.62
CA LEU A 137 1.16 -10.50 -5.84
C LEU A 137 1.22 -11.97 -6.21
N ALA A 138 2.40 -12.61 -6.16
CA ALA A 138 2.54 -14.04 -6.44
C ALA A 138 1.65 -14.88 -5.51
N LYS A 139 1.67 -14.58 -4.20
CA LYS A 139 0.80 -15.25 -3.21
C LYS A 139 -0.69 -15.05 -3.51
N GLU A 140 -1.08 -13.84 -3.91
CA GLU A 140 -2.46 -13.55 -4.29
C GLU A 140 -2.90 -14.40 -5.49
N TYR A 141 -2.08 -14.45 -6.55
CA TYR A 141 -2.37 -15.25 -7.74
C TYR A 141 -2.46 -16.74 -7.41
N ASP A 142 -1.55 -17.28 -6.61
CA ASP A 142 -1.59 -18.68 -6.16
C ASP A 142 -2.89 -18.98 -5.40
N SER A 143 -3.32 -18.08 -4.52
CA SER A 143 -4.58 -18.22 -3.79
C SER A 143 -5.79 -18.26 -4.73
N ARG A 144 -5.81 -17.39 -5.75
CA ARG A 144 -6.87 -17.31 -6.75
C ARG A 144 -6.91 -18.56 -7.62
N VAL A 145 -5.76 -19.05 -8.08
CA VAL A 145 -5.64 -20.30 -8.84
C VAL A 145 -6.15 -21.48 -8.02
N ASN A 146 -5.76 -21.57 -6.74
CA ASN A 146 -6.23 -22.64 -5.86
C ASN A 146 -7.74 -22.61 -5.65
N ARG A 147 -8.34 -21.41 -5.51
CA ARG A 147 -9.80 -21.26 -5.46
C ARG A 147 -10.47 -21.75 -6.74
N LEU A 148 -9.94 -21.36 -7.90
CA LEU A 148 -10.47 -21.80 -9.21
C LEU A 148 -10.35 -23.32 -9.40
N LYS A 149 -9.21 -23.92 -9.01
CA LYS A 149 -9.02 -25.38 -9.02
C LYS A 149 -10.09 -26.09 -8.20
N LYS A 150 -10.38 -25.61 -6.98
CA LYS A 150 -11.45 -26.18 -6.12
C LYS A 150 -12.81 -26.10 -6.81
N THR A 151 -13.15 -24.94 -7.41
CA THR A 151 -14.40 -24.76 -8.14
C THR A 151 -14.52 -25.72 -9.33
N ILE A 152 -13.44 -25.89 -10.12
CA ILE A 152 -13.42 -26.82 -11.26
C ILE A 152 -13.64 -28.26 -10.79
N THR A 153 -12.96 -28.67 -9.71
CA THR A 153 -13.13 -30.01 -9.14
C THR A 153 -14.57 -30.26 -8.68
N ALA A 154 -15.19 -29.29 -8.01
CA ALA A 154 -16.59 -29.39 -7.60
C ALA A 154 -17.54 -29.52 -8.80
N LYS A 155 -17.37 -28.68 -9.84
CA LYS A 155 -18.17 -28.76 -11.08
C LYS A 155 -18.00 -30.09 -11.80
N ARG A 156 -16.77 -30.63 -11.87
CA ARG A 156 -16.51 -31.96 -12.43
C ARG A 156 -17.19 -33.07 -11.63
N GLY A 157 -17.20 -32.96 -10.29
CA GLY A 157 -17.92 -33.90 -9.42
C GLY A 157 -19.43 -33.90 -9.70
N TYR A 158 -20.02 -32.71 -9.79
CA TYR A 158 -21.44 -32.55 -10.11
C TYR A 158 -21.79 -33.13 -11.50
N LEU A 159 -20.96 -32.88 -12.51
CA LEU A 159 -21.15 -33.45 -13.85
C LEU A 159 -21.17 -34.98 -13.84
N ARG A 160 -20.26 -35.62 -13.07
CA ARG A 160 -20.23 -37.08 -12.94
C ARG A 160 -21.48 -37.62 -12.26
N ALA A 161 -21.99 -36.93 -11.25
CA ALA A 161 -23.24 -37.32 -10.60
C ALA A 161 -24.42 -37.28 -11.58
N LEU A 162 -24.56 -36.19 -12.35
CA LEU A 162 -25.58 -36.09 -13.40
C LEU A 162 -25.44 -37.19 -14.47
N GLN A 163 -24.21 -37.54 -14.85
CA GLN A 163 -23.97 -38.61 -15.82
C GLN A 163 -24.45 -39.98 -15.29
N LEU A 164 -24.22 -40.27 -14.00
CA LEU A 164 -24.71 -41.48 -13.35
C LEU A 164 -26.25 -41.48 -13.25
N ASP A 165 -26.86 -40.35 -12.93
CA ASP A 165 -28.32 -40.23 -12.89
C ASP A 165 -28.94 -40.51 -14.25
N ILE A 166 -28.37 -39.96 -15.33
CA ILE A 166 -28.80 -40.23 -16.71
C ILE A 166 -28.73 -41.72 -17.03
N GLN A 167 -27.62 -42.38 -16.69
CA GLN A 167 -27.47 -43.83 -16.90
C GLN A 167 -28.51 -44.64 -16.12
N ASN A 168 -28.81 -44.24 -14.88
CA ASN A 168 -29.84 -44.88 -14.07
C ASN A 168 -31.24 -44.72 -14.69
N TYR A 169 -31.57 -43.55 -15.24
CA TYR A 169 -32.83 -43.32 -15.94
C TYR A 169 -32.93 -44.14 -17.23
N GLN A 170 -31.84 -44.22 -18.00
CA GLN A 170 -31.78 -45.05 -19.22
C GLN A 170 -32.06 -46.51 -18.90
N LYS A 171 -31.40 -47.08 -17.88
CA LYS A 171 -31.63 -48.46 -17.44
C LYS A 171 -33.09 -48.70 -17.00
N LYS A 172 -33.66 -47.80 -16.19
CA LYS A 172 -35.07 -47.90 -15.78
C LYS A 172 -36.02 -47.86 -16.98
N ASN A 173 -35.70 -47.08 -18.00
CA ASN A 173 -36.50 -47.00 -19.22
C ASN A 173 -36.43 -48.31 -20.03
N GLU A 174 -35.23 -48.90 -20.16
CA GLU A 174 -35.04 -50.22 -20.78
C GLU A 174 -35.82 -51.32 -20.05
N ASP A 175 -35.78 -51.32 -18.70
CA ASP A 175 -36.55 -52.25 -17.87
C ASP A 175 -38.07 -52.10 -18.10
N LEU A 176 -38.56 -50.85 -18.24
CA LEU A 176 -39.97 -50.57 -18.53
C LEU A 176 -40.38 -51.05 -19.92
N ILE A 177 -39.56 -50.80 -20.94
CA ILE A 177 -39.81 -51.26 -22.32
C ILE A 177 -39.88 -52.79 -22.34
N THR A 178 -38.97 -53.46 -21.65
CA THR A 178 -38.95 -54.93 -21.55
C THR A 178 -40.24 -55.45 -20.91
N LYS A 179 -40.69 -54.87 -19.80
CA LYS A 179 -41.96 -55.23 -19.15
C LYS A 179 -43.19 -55.00 -20.03
N ILE A 180 -43.19 -53.92 -20.81
CA ILE A 180 -44.27 -53.66 -21.78
C ILE A 180 -44.28 -54.74 -22.85
N HIS A 181 -43.10 -55.14 -23.36
CA HIS A 181 -42.98 -56.18 -24.36
C HIS A 181 -43.49 -57.54 -23.84
N GLU A 182 -43.07 -57.94 -22.64
CA GLU A 182 -43.58 -59.14 -21.97
C GLU A 182 -45.11 -59.10 -21.81
N LYS A 183 -45.69 -57.95 -21.45
CA LYS A 183 -47.14 -57.81 -21.34
C LYS A 183 -47.83 -57.94 -22.69
N LEU A 184 -47.30 -57.31 -23.74
CA LEU A 184 -47.83 -57.43 -25.10
C LEU A 184 -47.79 -58.88 -25.59
N GLU A 185 -46.70 -59.60 -25.34
CA GLU A 185 -46.57 -61.01 -25.70
C GLU A 185 -47.57 -61.89 -24.94
N ASN A 186 -47.72 -61.68 -23.63
CA ASN A 186 -48.73 -62.36 -22.83
C ASN A 186 -50.15 -62.10 -23.33
N HIS A 187 -50.48 -60.85 -23.71
CA HIS A 187 -51.76 -60.51 -24.31
C HIS A 187 -51.97 -61.22 -25.66
N HIS A 188 -50.96 -61.24 -26.54
CA HIS A 188 -51.02 -61.94 -27.81
C HIS A 188 -51.26 -63.45 -27.64
N ASN A 189 -50.56 -64.07 -26.69
CA ASN A 189 -50.74 -65.48 -26.35
C ASN A 189 -52.14 -65.75 -25.79
N LEU A 190 -52.67 -64.87 -24.94
CA LEU A 190 -54.05 -64.96 -24.44
C LEU A 190 -55.07 -64.83 -25.59
N THR A 191 -54.89 -63.87 -26.51
CA THR A 191 -55.76 -63.71 -27.68
C THR A 191 -55.78 -64.97 -28.56
N LYS A 192 -54.63 -65.63 -28.75
CA LYS A 192 -54.58 -66.93 -29.46
C LYS A 192 -55.37 -68.03 -28.75
N ILE A 193 -55.40 -68.02 -27.41
CA ILE A 193 -56.13 -69.00 -26.60
C ILE A 193 -57.64 -68.70 -26.57
N ILE A 194 -58.03 -67.43 -26.53
CA ILE A 194 -59.43 -66.98 -26.41
C ILE A 194 -60.14 -66.88 -27.77
N LEU A 195 -59.41 -66.68 -28.87
CA LEU A 195 -60.01 -66.80 -30.21
C LEU A 195 -60.65 -68.19 -30.30
N PRO A 196 -61.98 -68.29 -30.42
CA PRO A 196 -62.60 -69.58 -30.59
C PRO A 196 -61.97 -70.19 -31.83
N ILE A 197 -61.59 -71.46 -31.71
CA ILE A 197 -61.31 -72.33 -32.84
C ILE A 197 -62.31 -71.93 -33.93
N LYS A 198 -61.81 -71.53 -35.12
CA LYS A 198 -62.66 -71.42 -36.31
C LYS A 198 -63.16 -72.84 -36.60
N GLN A 199 -64.14 -73.28 -35.83
CA GLN A 199 -64.91 -74.46 -36.10
C GLN A 199 -65.93 -73.97 -37.11
N GLU A 200 -65.84 -74.48 -38.33
CA GLU A 200 -66.90 -74.30 -39.31
C GLU A 200 -68.19 -74.79 -38.65
N VAL A 201 -69.22 -73.93 -38.68
CA VAL A 201 -70.54 -74.24 -38.08
C VAL A 201 -71.14 -75.52 -38.69
N ASP A 202 -70.64 -75.94 -39.86
CA ASP A 202 -71.04 -77.14 -40.59
C ASP A 202 -70.41 -78.44 -40.07
N GLU A 203 -69.44 -78.40 -39.14
CA GLU A 203 -68.84 -79.60 -38.52
C GLU A 203 -69.44 -79.95 -37.14
N ILE A 204 -70.39 -79.14 -36.64
CA ILE A 204 -71.05 -79.44 -35.37
C ILE A 204 -72.14 -80.50 -35.61
N ASN A 205 -71.74 -81.77 -35.54
CA ASN A 205 -72.68 -82.88 -35.38
C ASN A 205 -73.30 -82.80 -33.98
N TRP A 206 -74.44 -82.13 -33.86
CA TRP A 206 -75.31 -82.23 -32.70
C TRP A 206 -75.91 -83.63 -32.67
N VAL A 207 -75.25 -84.57 -31.98
CA VAL A 207 -75.84 -85.87 -31.69
C VAL A 207 -76.85 -85.67 -30.55
N ASP A 208 -78.11 -86.03 -30.80
CA ASP A 208 -79.28 -86.02 -29.90
C ASP A 208 -79.15 -86.89 -28.62
N LYS A 209 -77.94 -87.05 -28.07
CA LYS A 209 -77.73 -87.72 -26.78
C LYS A 209 -77.95 -86.82 -25.56
N ASP A 210 -78.03 -85.50 -25.75
CA ASP A 210 -78.20 -84.55 -24.64
C ASP A 210 -79.65 -84.04 -24.47
N LEU A 211 -80.62 -84.57 -25.24
CA LEU A 211 -82.02 -84.13 -25.23
C LEU A 211 -83.05 -85.20 -24.83
N ASN A 212 -82.64 -86.39 -24.37
CA ASN A 212 -83.59 -87.36 -23.79
C ASN A 212 -83.29 -87.69 -22.32
N ILE A 213 -84.05 -86.97 -21.49
CA ILE A 213 -84.44 -87.22 -20.10
C ILE A 213 -85.11 -88.61 -19.95
N LYS A 214 -85.00 -89.23 -18.77
CA LYS A 214 -86.00 -90.02 -17.99
C LYS A 214 -85.29 -90.73 -16.82
N ASP A 215 -85.72 -90.69 -15.57
CA ASP A 215 -86.89 -90.17 -14.84
C ASP A 215 -86.43 -89.66 -13.47
#